data_AF-A0A966UAN1-F1
#
_entry.id   AF-A0A966UAN1-F1
#
_cell.length_a   1.000
_cell.length_b   1.000
_cell.length_c   1.000
_cell.angle_alpha   90.00
_cell.angle_beta   90.00
_cell.angle_gamma   90.00
#
_symmetry.space_group_name_H-M   'P 1'
#
loop_
_entity.id
_entity.type
_entity.pdbx_description
1 polymer ?
#
loop_
_entity_poly.entity_id
_entity_poly.type
_entity_poly.pdbx_seq_one_letter_code
_entity_poly.pdbx_strand_id
1 'polypeptide(L)'
;MLNLTIRADYLRVLILAWIALLLSSIGFALYSQHALGMMPCPWCVIQRLMMLISLALSLLMLGSIGLPLAMALPALALGLVQAAGMAASLYQQFVASKDTECVMSLADRILMASGLEHRWPWMFAASNSCAEAAQATFLGIAFPWLSFAVFAIGSLVSLQFIGHCLRALFNPKSLKLKQG
;
A
#
# COMPACT_ATOMS: atom_id res chain seq x y z
N MET A 1 21.72 -25.85 5.63
CA MET A 1 21.39 -24.76 6.59
C MET A 1 21.71 -23.37 6.03
N LEU A 2 22.88 -23.15 5.40
CA LEU A 2 23.29 -21.84 4.84
C LEU A 2 22.27 -21.15 3.91
N ASN A 3 21.58 -21.91 3.05
CA ASN A 3 20.67 -21.37 2.03
C ASN A 3 19.30 -20.92 2.59
N LEU A 4 18.96 -21.31 3.84
CA LEU A 4 17.70 -20.96 4.49
C LEU A 4 17.84 -19.71 5.38
N THR A 5 18.97 -19.54 6.07
CA THR A 5 19.29 -18.33 6.83
C THR A 5 19.44 -17.12 5.91
N ILE A 6 20.20 -17.24 4.82
CA ILE A 6 20.36 -16.18 3.82
C ILE A 6 19.00 -15.74 3.24
N ARG A 7 18.07 -16.69 3.05
CA ARG A 7 16.70 -16.40 2.56
C ARG A 7 15.88 -15.62 3.58
N ALA A 8 15.95 -16.00 4.86
CA ALA A 8 15.20 -15.33 5.92
C ALA A 8 15.71 -13.90 6.15
N ASP A 9 17.04 -13.70 6.09
CA ASP A 9 17.64 -12.37 6.20
C ASP A 9 17.29 -11.49 4.99
N TYR A 10 17.27 -12.05 3.77
CA TYR A 10 16.78 -11.34 2.58
C TYR A 10 15.31 -10.89 2.73
N LEU A 11 14.41 -11.77 3.19
CA LEU A 11 13.00 -11.42 3.42
C LEU A 11 12.84 -10.32 4.48
N ARG A 12 13.65 -10.35 5.54
CA ARG A 12 13.68 -9.32 6.59
C ARG A 12 14.12 -7.96 6.04
N VAL A 13 15.21 -7.94 5.26
CA VAL A 13 15.68 -6.69 4.64
C VAL A 13 14.64 -6.17 3.65
N LEU A 14 14.03 -7.05 2.85
CA LEU A 14 13.00 -6.67 1.88
C LEU A 14 11.78 -6.03 2.56
N ILE A 15 11.26 -6.62 3.65
CA ILE A 15 10.08 -6.06 4.32
C ILE A 15 10.40 -4.76 5.06
N LEU A 16 11.59 -4.63 5.64
CA LEU A 16 12.03 -3.39 6.26
C LEU A 16 12.19 -2.27 5.23
N ALA A 17 12.78 -2.57 4.07
CA ALA A 17 12.88 -1.64 2.96
C ALA A 17 11.49 -1.21 2.45
N TRP A 18 10.56 -2.16 2.36
CA TRP A 18 9.18 -1.88 1.97
C TRP A 18 8.44 -0.98 3.00
N ILE A 19 8.57 -1.28 4.29
CA ILE A 19 8.02 -0.46 5.38
C ILE A 19 8.60 0.97 5.33
N ALA A 20 9.92 1.11 5.13
CA ALA A 20 10.57 2.41 5.01
C ALA A 20 10.05 3.20 3.81
N LEU A 21 9.81 2.53 2.68
CA LEU A 21 9.24 3.15 1.48
C LEU A 21 7.79 3.62 1.71
N LEU A 22 6.96 2.80 2.37
CA LEU A 22 5.59 3.19 2.73
C LEU A 22 5.55 4.41 3.65
N LEU A 23 6.37 4.41 4.71
CA LEU A 23 6.47 5.54 5.64
C LEU A 23 6.96 6.80 4.92
N SER A 24 7.94 6.67 4.03
CA SER A 24 8.44 7.78 3.22
C SER A 24 7.36 8.33 2.28
N SER A 25 6.58 7.46 1.63
CA SER A 25 5.47 7.86 0.76
C SER A 25 4.36 8.59 1.52
N ILE A 26 3.98 8.08 2.71
CA ILE A 26 2.96 8.72 3.55
C ILE A 26 3.47 10.06 4.10
N GLY A 27 4.74 10.12 4.53
CA GLY A 27 5.38 11.35 4.99
C GLY A 27 5.47 12.39 3.89
N PHE A 28 5.79 11.97 2.67
CA PHE A 28 5.81 12.85 1.50
C PHE A 28 4.41 13.41 1.18
N ALA A 29 3.36 12.60 1.25
CA ALA A 29 1.98 13.06 1.05
C ALA A 29 1.51 14.05 2.14
N LEU A 30 1.88 13.81 3.41
CA LEU A 30 1.64 14.74 4.51
C LEU A 30 2.35 16.06 4.32
N TYR A 31 3.61 15.98 3.88
CA TYR A 31 4.44 17.14 3.61
C TYR A 31 3.84 17.98 2.48
N SER A 32 3.39 17.37 1.38
CA SER A 32 2.72 18.11 0.31
C SER A 32 1.40 18.75 0.76
N GLN A 33 0.67 18.12 1.68
CA GLN A 33 -0.58 18.67 2.20
C GLN A 33 -0.33 19.87 3.15
N HIS A 34 0.63 19.75 4.08
CA HIS A 34 0.83 20.75 5.14
C HIS A 34 1.82 21.86 4.74
N ALA A 35 2.87 21.54 3.98
CA ALA A 35 3.89 22.51 3.60
C ALA A 35 3.61 23.18 2.26
N LEU A 36 2.97 22.48 1.30
CA LEU A 36 2.65 23.03 -0.02
C LEU A 36 1.18 23.46 -0.14
N GLY A 37 0.35 23.23 0.88
CA GLY A 37 -1.06 23.66 0.91
C GLY A 37 -1.94 23.00 -0.16
N MET A 38 -1.50 21.88 -0.73
CA MET A 38 -2.28 21.18 -1.76
C MET A 38 -3.40 20.38 -1.09
N MET A 39 -4.65 20.69 -1.44
CA MET A 39 -5.80 19.96 -0.90
C MET A 39 -5.93 18.58 -1.56
N PRO A 40 -6.09 17.49 -0.78
CA PRO A 40 -6.12 16.14 -1.31
C PRO A 40 -7.49 15.78 -1.92
N CYS A 41 -7.44 14.89 -2.92
CA CYS A 41 -8.63 14.32 -3.55
C CYS A 41 -9.19 13.12 -2.77
N PRO A 42 -10.51 12.81 -2.85
CA PRO A 42 -11.09 11.64 -2.16
C PRO A 42 -10.40 10.32 -2.48
N TRP A 43 -9.98 10.12 -3.75
CA TRP A 43 -9.23 8.94 -4.17
C TRP A 43 -7.83 8.85 -3.56
N CYS A 44 -7.16 9.99 -3.41
CA CYS A 44 -5.84 10.12 -2.80
C CYS A 44 -5.90 9.69 -1.32
N VAL A 45 -6.99 10.06 -0.64
CA VAL A 45 -7.26 9.69 0.74
C VAL A 45 -7.50 8.18 0.89
N ILE A 46 -8.23 7.55 -0.05
CA ILE A 46 -8.41 6.08 -0.06
C ILE A 46 -7.09 5.36 -0.35
N GLN A 47 -6.28 5.84 -1.29
CA GLN A 47 -4.96 5.28 -1.57
C GLN A 47 -4.08 5.32 -0.31
N ARG A 48 -4.14 6.42 0.44
CA ARG A 48 -3.44 6.56 1.72
C ARG A 48 -3.92 5.57 2.77
N LEU A 49 -5.23 5.32 2.85
CA LEU A 49 -5.79 4.26 3.70
C LEU A 49 -5.25 2.88 3.32
N MET A 50 -5.19 2.58 2.01
CA MET A 50 -4.61 1.32 1.52
C MET A 50 -3.13 1.19 1.86
N MET A 51 -2.35 2.28 1.80
CA MET A 51 -0.94 2.28 2.24
C MET A 51 -0.79 2.05 3.76
N LEU A 52 -1.72 2.54 4.57
CA LEU A 52 -1.71 2.27 6.02
C LEU A 52 -2.07 0.81 6.33
N ILE A 53 -3.03 0.23 5.59
CA ILE A 53 -3.39 -1.18 5.71
C ILE A 53 -2.20 -2.06 5.28
N SER A 54 -1.53 -1.71 4.17
CA SER A 54 -0.36 -2.45 3.71
C SER A 54 0.82 -2.36 4.69
N LEU A 55 1.00 -1.22 5.36
CA LEU A 55 1.96 -1.04 6.44
C LEU A 55 1.64 -1.97 7.64
N ALA A 56 0.38 -2.00 8.08
CA ALA A 56 -0.05 -2.86 9.18
C ALA A 56 0.17 -4.36 8.85
N LEU A 57 -0.20 -4.78 7.64
CA LEU A 57 0.05 -6.15 7.16
C LEU A 57 1.55 -6.47 7.12
N SER A 58 2.38 -5.52 6.67
CA SER A 58 3.84 -5.70 6.61
C SER A 58 4.45 -5.86 7.99
N LEU A 59 3.96 -5.14 9.01
CA LEU A 59 4.40 -5.31 10.40
C LEU A 59 4.01 -6.68 10.96
N LEU A 60 2.79 -7.16 10.68
CA LEU A 60 2.36 -8.51 11.07
C LEU A 60 3.23 -9.60 10.42
N MET A 61 3.61 -9.41 9.16
CA MET A 61 4.51 -10.31 8.44
C MET A 61 5.93 -10.30 9.02
N LEU A 62 6.44 -9.13 9.43
CA LEU A 62 7.76 -9.03 10.07
C LEU A 62 7.81 -9.85 11.37
N GLY A 63 6.73 -9.82 12.18
CA GLY A 63 6.62 -10.61 13.41
C GLY A 63 6.48 -12.12 13.18
N SER A 64 5.99 -12.55 12.02
CA SER A 64 5.71 -13.96 11.69
C SER A 64 6.75 -14.60 10.75
N ILE A 65 7.89 -13.94 10.51
CA ILE A 65 8.90 -14.35 9.51
C ILE A 65 9.50 -15.75 9.72
N GLY A 66 9.39 -16.30 10.94
CA GLY A 66 9.83 -17.65 11.29
C GLY A 66 8.78 -18.75 11.06
N LEU A 67 7.53 -18.39 10.77
CA LEU A 67 6.38 -19.29 10.62
C LEU A 67 5.73 -19.08 9.24
N PRO A 68 6.17 -19.80 8.20
CA PRO A 68 5.74 -19.53 6.82
C PRO A 68 4.23 -19.72 6.62
N LEU A 69 3.59 -20.58 7.41
CA LEU A 69 2.15 -20.81 7.34
C LEU A 69 1.36 -19.61 7.88
N ALA A 70 1.87 -18.94 8.92
CA ALA A 70 1.24 -17.73 9.48
C ALA A 70 1.39 -16.51 8.55
N MET A 71 2.39 -16.52 7.67
CA MET A 71 2.62 -15.46 6.69
C MET A 71 1.75 -15.55 5.45
N ALA A 72 1.17 -16.71 5.13
CA ALA A 72 0.44 -16.92 3.89
C ALA A 72 -0.79 -16.00 3.78
N LEU A 73 -1.57 -15.89 4.87
CA LEU A 73 -2.77 -15.06 4.92
C LEU A 73 -2.46 -13.56 4.79
N PRO A 74 -1.55 -12.96 5.57
CA PRO A 74 -1.22 -11.54 5.40
C PRO A 74 -0.50 -11.25 4.08
N ALA A 75 0.28 -12.19 3.52
CA ALA A 75 0.90 -12.02 2.20
C ALA A 75 -0.16 -11.93 1.07
N LEU A 76 -1.17 -12.79 1.14
CA LEU A 76 -2.29 -12.78 0.18
C LEU A 76 -3.13 -11.50 0.32
N ALA A 77 -3.45 -11.12 1.57
CA ALA A 77 -4.17 -9.89 1.85
C ALA A 77 -3.40 -8.67 1.33
N LEU A 78 -2.08 -8.63 1.53
CA LEU A 78 -1.21 -7.58 1.00
C LEU A 78 -1.31 -7.52 -0.53
N GLY A 79 -1.21 -8.66 -1.23
CA GLY A 79 -1.35 -8.71 -2.69
C GLY A 79 -2.69 -8.15 -3.19
N LEU A 80 -3.80 -8.47 -2.51
CA LEU A 80 -5.13 -7.93 -2.84
C LEU A 80 -5.21 -6.42 -2.63
N VAL A 81 -4.67 -5.90 -1.52
CA VAL A 81 -4.63 -4.45 -1.25
C VAL A 81 -3.79 -3.73 -2.30
N GLN A 82 -2.65 -4.30 -2.72
CA GLN A 82 -1.82 -3.69 -3.75
C GLN A 82 -2.52 -3.68 -5.12
N ALA A 83 -3.20 -4.76 -5.49
CA ALA A 83 -3.98 -4.81 -6.73
C ALA A 83 -5.12 -3.79 -6.72
N ALA A 84 -5.84 -3.65 -5.60
CA ALA A 84 -6.88 -2.65 -5.43
C ALA A 84 -6.30 -1.21 -5.49
N GLY A 85 -5.13 -0.98 -4.89
CA GLY A 85 -4.43 0.31 -4.97
C GLY A 85 -4.00 0.66 -6.38
N MET A 86 -3.44 -0.29 -7.13
CA MET A 86 -3.11 -0.11 -8.55
C MET A 86 -4.35 0.26 -9.37
N ALA A 87 -5.45 -0.49 -9.20
CA ALA A 87 -6.71 -0.23 -9.88
C ALA A 87 -7.27 1.16 -9.53
N ALA A 88 -7.20 1.58 -8.27
CA ALA A 88 -7.59 2.91 -7.82
C ALA A 88 -6.76 4.02 -8.49
N SER A 89 -5.44 3.87 -8.58
CA SER A 89 -4.57 4.84 -9.25
C SER A 89 -4.80 4.91 -10.77
N LEU A 90 -5.05 3.77 -11.43
CA LEU A 90 -5.38 3.76 -12.85
C LEU A 90 -6.76 4.39 -13.11
N TYR A 91 -7.74 4.07 -12.27
CA TYR A 91 -9.06 4.68 -12.35
C TYR A 91 -8.98 6.20 -12.17
N GLN A 92 -8.18 6.67 -11.22
CA GLN A 92 -7.94 8.10 -11.02
C GLN A 92 -7.34 8.76 -12.27
N GLN A 93 -6.36 8.12 -12.92
CA GLN A 93 -5.69 8.67 -14.08
C GLN A 93 -6.57 8.70 -15.34
N PHE A 94 -7.39 7.69 -15.57
CA PHE A 94 -8.16 7.54 -16.82
C PHE A 94 -9.60 8.06 -16.74
N VAL A 95 -10.22 7.98 -15.56
CA VAL A 95 -11.64 8.27 -15.35
C VAL A 95 -11.79 9.54 -14.53
N ALA A 96 -11.26 9.57 -13.31
CA ALA A 96 -11.47 10.70 -12.39
C ALA A 96 -10.77 12.00 -12.85
N SER A 97 -9.74 11.91 -13.70
CA SER A 97 -9.08 13.07 -14.31
C SER A 97 -9.97 13.83 -15.31
N LYS A 98 -11.07 13.19 -15.78
CA LYS A 98 -12.04 13.78 -16.72
C LYS A 98 -13.28 14.35 -16.02
N ASP A 99 -13.47 14.03 -14.74
CA ASP A 99 -14.61 14.49 -13.96
C ASP A 99 -14.29 15.86 -13.35
N THR A 100 -14.77 16.92 -14.00
CA THR A 100 -14.68 18.31 -13.54
C THR A 100 -15.80 18.70 -12.57
N GLU A 101 -16.83 17.86 -12.45
CA GLU A 101 -17.95 18.14 -11.55
C GLU A 101 -17.74 17.47 -10.18
N CYS A 102 -17.96 18.24 -9.12
CA CYS A 102 -17.91 17.81 -7.72
C CYS A 102 -19.13 16.94 -7.36
N VAL A 103 -19.32 15.85 -8.11
CA VAL A 103 -20.33 14.84 -7.83
C VAL A 103 -19.72 13.81 -6.88
N MET A 104 -20.42 13.50 -5.79
CA MET A 104 -20.07 12.45 -4.82
C MET A 104 -19.55 11.20 -5.52
N SER A 105 -18.23 11.01 -5.49
CA SER A 105 -17.60 9.85 -6.10
C SER A 105 -17.89 8.60 -5.25
N LEU A 106 -17.66 7.42 -5.83
CA LEU A 106 -17.72 6.17 -5.05
C LEU A 106 -16.77 6.25 -3.84
N ALA A 107 -15.64 6.95 -3.98
CA ALA A 107 -14.70 7.21 -2.91
C ALA A 107 -15.34 8.02 -1.77
N ASP A 108 -16.07 9.09 -2.07
CA ASP A 108 -16.80 9.88 -1.07
C ASP A 108 -17.85 9.05 -0.32
N ARG A 109 -18.57 8.17 -1.03
CA ARG A 109 -19.54 7.27 -0.39
C ARG A 109 -18.88 6.28 0.57
N ILE A 110 -17.72 5.74 0.21
CA ILE A 110 -16.92 4.87 1.10
C ILE A 110 -16.38 5.66 2.29
N LEU A 111 -15.86 6.87 2.07
CA LEU A 111 -15.34 7.76 3.10
C LEU A 111 -16.43 8.16 4.10
N MET A 112 -17.58 8.61 3.62
CA MET A 112 -18.78 8.91 4.42
C MET A 112 -19.26 7.67 5.20
N ALA A 113 -19.37 6.51 4.55
CA ALA A 113 -19.80 5.28 5.20
C ALA A 113 -18.81 4.80 6.28
N SER A 114 -17.52 5.04 6.09
CA SER A 114 -16.48 4.70 7.06
C SER A 114 -16.39 5.68 8.23
N GLY A 115 -16.87 6.92 8.08
CA GLY A 115 -16.81 7.96 9.11
C GLY A 115 -15.39 8.38 9.51
N LEU A 116 -14.37 8.00 8.72
CA LEU A 116 -12.96 8.25 9.02
C LEU A 116 -12.61 9.75 8.98
N GLU A 117 -13.28 10.50 8.11
CA GLU A 117 -13.13 11.94 7.96
C GLU A 117 -13.47 12.69 9.25
N HIS A 118 -14.58 12.33 9.88
CA HIS A 118 -15.00 12.91 11.17
C HIS A 118 -14.09 12.51 12.33
N ARG A 119 -13.49 11.31 12.27
CA ARG A 119 -12.61 10.83 13.34
C ARG A 119 -11.27 11.53 13.28
N TRP A 120 -10.60 11.55 12.13
CA TRP A 120 -9.25 12.09 11.93
C TRP A 120 -9.20 13.07 10.73
N PRO A 121 -9.75 14.28 10.87
CA PRO A 121 -9.86 15.25 9.77
C PRO A 121 -8.49 15.73 9.27
N TRP A 122 -7.48 15.81 10.15
CA TRP A 122 -6.11 16.20 9.80
C TRP A 122 -5.46 15.26 8.76
N MET A 123 -5.95 14.02 8.64
CA MET A 123 -5.38 13.00 7.77
C MET A 123 -6.29 12.61 6.59
N PHE A 124 -7.61 12.74 6.75
CA PHE A 124 -8.62 12.24 5.81
C PHE A 124 -9.59 13.32 5.26
N ALA A 125 -9.41 14.60 5.57
CA ALA A 125 -10.25 15.65 4.98
C ALA A 125 -9.96 15.80 3.48
N ALA A 126 -10.96 15.54 2.64
CA ALA A 126 -10.92 15.77 1.20
C ALA A 126 -11.66 17.07 0.89
N SER A 127 -11.00 18.01 0.21
CA SER A 127 -11.51 19.38 0.09
C SER A 127 -11.48 19.95 -1.34
N ASN A 128 -10.95 19.21 -2.32
CA ASN A 128 -10.86 19.66 -3.71
C ASN A 128 -11.40 18.65 -4.73
N SER A 129 -11.77 19.18 -5.90
CA SER A 129 -12.19 18.40 -7.06
C SER A 129 -11.05 17.52 -7.59
N CYS A 130 -11.38 16.32 -8.10
CA CYS A 130 -10.39 15.40 -8.65
C CYS A 130 -9.65 15.99 -9.88
N ALA A 131 -10.30 16.90 -10.61
CA ALA A 131 -9.73 17.60 -11.77
C ALA A 131 -8.59 18.57 -11.40
N GLU A 132 -8.70 19.29 -10.29
CA GLU A 132 -7.62 20.18 -9.81
C GLU A 132 -6.45 19.39 -9.21
N ALA A 133 -6.75 18.28 -8.52
CA ALA A 133 -5.74 17.39 -7.96
C ALA A 133 -4.93 16.64 -9.05
N ALA A 134 -5.52 16.39 -10.23
CA ALA A 134 -4.82 15.79 -11.37
C ALA A 134 -3.79 16.76 -12.01
N GLN A 135 -3.97 18.07 -11.82
CA GLN A 135 -3.08 19.12 -12.34
C GLN A 135 -1.93 19.43 -11.36
N ALA A 136 -2.08 19.06 -10.09
CA ALA A 136 -0.99 19.12 -9.12
C ALA A 136 0.12 18.15 -9.57
N THR A 137 1.18 18.72 -10.13
CA THR A 137 2.37 17.98 -10.55
C THR A 137 3.50 18.33 -9.62
N PHE A 138 4.15 17.32 -9.05
CA PHE A 138 5.38 17.52 -8.28
C PHE A 138 6.54 17.14 -9.20
N LEU A 139 7.46 18.08 -9.48
CA LEU A 139 8.57 17.90 -10.43
C LEU A 139 8.14 17.51 -11.87
N GLY A 140 6.91 17.84 -12.28
CA GLY A 140 6.37 17.47 -13.60
C GLY A 140 5.83 16.04 -13.71
N ILE A 141 5.81 15.28 -12.60
CA ILE A 141 5.19 13.95 -12.50
C ILE A 141 3.85 14.10 -11.79
N ALA A 142 2.79 13.53 -12.36
CA ALA A 142 1.48 13.54 -11.73
C ALA A 142 1.45 12.57 -10.53
N PHE A 143 0.88 12.99 -9.41
CA PHE A 143 0.73 12.19 -8.19
C PHE A 143 0.12 10.78 -8.40
N PRO A 144 -0.86 10.57 -9.30
CA PRO A 144 -1.41 9.23 -9.55
C PRO A 144 -0.35 8.22 -10.01
N TRP A 145 0.64 8.66 -10.80
CA TRP A 145 1.73 7.80 -11.27
C TRP A 145 2.72 7.44 -10.17
N LEU A 146 2.96 8.37 -9.24
CA LEU A 146 3.78 8.11 -8.04
C LEU A 146 3.12 7.06 -7.16
N SER A 147 1.82 7.19 -6.87
CA SER A 147 1.06 6.18 -6.13
C SER A 147 1.05 4.82 -6.85
N PHE A 148 0.84 4.81 -8.17
CA PHE A 148 0.88 3.58 -8.97
C PHE A 148 2.23 2.87 -8.84
N ALA A 149 3.34 3.60 -8.91
CA ALA A 149 4.68 3.03 -8.76
C ALA A 149 4.88 2.37 -7.39
N VAL A 150 4.42 3.01 -6.31
CA VAL A 150 4.47 2.42 -4.96
C VAL A 150 3.64 1.14 -4.91
N PHE A 151 2.41 1.15 -5.42
CA PHE A 151 1.57 -0.05 -5.41
C PHE A 151 2.15 -1.19 -6.26
N ALA A 152 2.74 -0.89 -7.42
CA ALA A 152 3.42 -1.84 -8.28
C ALA A 152 4.62 -2.49 -7.59
N ILE A 153 5.46 -1.71 -6.90
CA ILE A 153 6.58 -2.24 -6.10
C ILE A 153 6.06 -3.18 -5.02
N GLY A 154 5.03 -2.78 -4.27
CA GLY A 154 4.49 -3.65 -3.22
C GLY A 154 3.81 -4.91 -3.76
N SER A 155 3.27 -4.89 -4.99
CA SER A 155 2.78 -6.10 -5.66
C SER A 155 3.92 -7.10 -5.88
N LEU A 156 5.07 -6.64 -6.38
CA LEU A 156 6.27 -7.49 -6.52
C LEU A 156 6.76 -8.04 -5.18
N VAL A 157 6.76 -7.21 -4.13
CA VAL A 157 7.11 -7.64 -2.77
C VAL A 157 6.16 -8.74 -2.30
N SER A 158 4.84 -8.56 -2.47
CA SER A 158 3.83 -9.54 -2.08
C SER A 158 4.02 -10.89 -2.79
N LEU A 159 4.34 -10.88 -4.09
CA LEU A 159 4.62 -12.09 -4.86
C LEU A 159 5.85 -12.85 -4.35
N GLN A 160 6.89 -12.15 -3.91
CA GLN A 160 8.08 -12.79 -3.32
C GLN A 160 7.73 -13.50 -2.00
N PHE A 161 6.87 -12.89 -1.16
CA PHE A 161 6.40 -13.49 0.08
C PHE A 161 5.46 -14.67 -0.16
N ILE A 162 4.50 -14.54 -1.10
CA ILE A 162 3.60 -15.64 -1.49
C ILE A 162 4.43 -16.81 -2.03
N GLY A 163 5.42 -16.55 -2.88
CA GLY A 163 6.34 -17.57 -3.39
C GLY A 163 7.14 -18.27 -2.30
N HIS A 164 7.56 -17.54 -1.25
CA HIS A 164 8.22 -18.12 -0.08
C HIS A 164 7.27 -19.04 0.71
N CYS A 165 6.05 -18.57 0.97
CA CYS A 165 5.03 -19.34 1.68
C CYS A 165 4.65 -20.63 0.92
N LEU A 166 4.44 -20.53 -0.40
CA LEU A 166 4.14 -21.66 -1.27
C LEU A 166 5.26 -22.71 -1.27
N ARG A 167 6.53 -22.28 -1.37
CA ARG A 167 7.66 -23.23 -1.29
C ARG A 167 7.74 -23.95 0.05
N ALA A 168 7.43 -23.26 1.15
CA ALA A 168 7.37 -23.88 2.47
C ALA A 168 6.19 -24.86 2.60
N LEU A 169 5.05 -24.57 1.97
CA LEU A 169 3.88 -25.45 1.93
C LEU A 169 4.15 -26.73 1.11
N PHE A 170 4.76 -26.59 -0.08
CA PHE A 170 5.04 -27.70 -0.99
C PHE A 170 6.30 -28.52 -0.63
N ASN A 171 7.19 -28.00 0.23
CA ASN A 171 8.36 -28.74 0.70
C ASN A 171 8.43 -28.82 2.24
N PRO A 172 7.53 -29.59 2.88
CA PRO A 172 7.46 -29.70 4.33
C PRO A 172 8.66 -30.42 4.98
N LYS A 173 9.52 -31.10 4.20
CA LYS A 173 10.68 -31.84 4.73
C LYS A 173 11.73 -30.94 5.37
N SER A 174 11.77 -29.64 5.06
CA SER A 174 12.67 -28.68 5.72
C SER A 174 12.21 -28.19 7.10
N LEU A 175 10.93 -28.39 7.47
CA LEU A 175 10.39 -27.99 8.78
C LEU A 175 10.77 -28.97 9.89
N LYS A 176 10.92 -30.27 9.58
CA LYS A 176 11.32 -31.30 10.56
C LYS A 176 12.78 -31.20 11.01
N LEU A 177 13.67 -30.56 10.23
CA LEU A 177 15.08 -30.38 10.61
C LEU A 177 15.32 -29.26 11.63
N LYS A 178 14.28 -28.51 12.02
CA LYS A 178 14.35 -27.44 13.03
C LYS A 178 13.88 -27.89 14.43
N GLN A 179 13.43 -29.13 14.57
CA GLN A 179 12.93 -29.73 15.82
C GLN A 179 13.81 -30.90 16.32
N GLY A 180 14.93 -31.19 15.66
CA GLY A 180 15.92 -32.17 16.09
C GLY A 180 17.21 -31.50 16.51
#